data_AF-A0A1Q5A714-F1
#
_entry.id   AF-A0A1Q5A714-F1
#
_cell.length_a   1.000
_cell.length_b   1.000
_cell.length_c   1.000
_cell.angle_alpha   90.00
_cell.angle_beta   90.00
_cell.angle_gamma   90.00
#
_symmetry.space_group_name_H-M   'P 1'
#
loop_
_entity.id
_entity.type
_entity.pdbx_description
1 polymer ?
#
loop_
_entity_poly.entity_id
_entity_poly.type
_entity_poly.pdbx_seq_one_letter_code
_entity_poly.pdbx_strand_id
1 'polypeptide(L)'
;MSFPATVVDRMVPATTPDDLAMAAKLTGRADLAAVMAEPYSQWVLQDDFPAGRPAGKRAGARFVADTEPYERVKLRMLNGVHGTLAYTGL
;
A
#
# COMPACT_ATOMS: atom_id res chain seq x y z
N MET A 1 -14.49 12.66 17.98
CA MET A 1 -13.93 11.43 17.36
C MET A 1 -14.10 11.57 15.86
N SER A 2 -13.04 11.38 15.07
CA SER A 2 -13.11 11.38 13.60
C SER A 2 -12.76 10.00 13.05
N PHE A 3 -13.21 9.71 11.83
CA PHE A 3 -12.90 8.49 11.09
C PHE A 3 -12.44 8.85 9.67
N PRO A 4 -11.21 9.37 9.50
CA PRO A 4 -10.74 9.84 8.20
C PRO A 4 -10.65 8.69 7.19
N ALA A 5 -11.23 8.90 6.01
CA ALA A 5 -11.10 7.95 4.90
C ALA A 5 -9.65 7.89 4.38
N THR A 6 -9.28 6.76 3.77
CA THR A 6 -7.92 6.55 3.26
C THR A 6 -7.89 5.66 2.03
N VAL A 7 -6.96 5.96 1.11
CA VAL A 7 -6.57 5.11 0.00
C VAL A 7 -5.14 4.64 0.26
N VAL A 8 -4.97 3.34 0.41
CA VAL A 8 -3.66 2.70 0.55
C VAL A 8 -3.43 1.83 -0.67
N ASP A 9 -2.28 1.97 -1.31
CA ASP A 9 -1.96 1.23 -2.52
C ASP A 9 -0.47 0.86 -2.60
N ARG A 10 -0.22 -0.45 -2.57
CA ARG A 10 1.08 -1.09 -2.77
C ARG A 10 0.86 -2.59 -2.88
N MET A 11 1.38 -3.22 -3.93
CA MET A 11 1.36 -4.67 -4.05
C MET A 11 2.35 -5.31 -3.06
N VAL A 12 1.84 -6.23 -2.24
CA VAL A 12 2.61 -7.02 -1.27
C VAL A 12 2.14 -8.47 -1.36
N PRO A 13 2.82 -9.33 -2.14
CA PRO A 13 2.50 -10.76 -2.20
C PRO A 13 2.69 -11.45 -0.85
N ALA A 14 2.08 -12.62 -0.68
CA ALA A 14 2.34 -13.45 0.48
C ALA A 14 3.82 -13.92 0.47
N THR A 15 4.52 -13.72 1.58
CA THR A 15 5.92 -14.13 1.72
C THR A 15 6.08 -15.63 1.57
N THR A 16 7.06 -16.05 0.77
CA THR A 16 7.46 -17.44 0.57
C THR A 16 8.83 -17.74 1.21
N PRO A 17 9.22 -19.03 1.37
CA PRO A 17 10.57 -19.37 1.83
C PRO A 17 11.69 -18.84 0.93
N ASP A 18 11.45 -18.76 -0.38
CA ASP A 18 12.42 -18.23 -1.35
C ASP A 18 12.62 -16.72 -1.16
N ASP A 19 11.55 -15.99 -0.83
CA ASP A 19 11.63 -14.56 -0.50
C ASP A 19 12.48 -14.33 0.75
N LEU A 20 12.32 -15.15 1.80
CA LEU A 20 13.13 -15.07 3.02
C LEU A 20 14.61 -15.36 2.73
N ALA A 21 14.88 -16.37 1.90
CA ALA A 21 16.23 -16.70 1.48
C ALA A 21 16.86 -15.57 0.65
N MET A 22 16.08 -14.91 -0.21
CA MET A 22 16.52 -13.74 -0.97
C MET A 22 16.79 -12.54 -0.04
N ALA A 23 15.89 -12.23 0.89
CA ALA A 23 16.07 -11.16 1.87
C ALA A 23 17.34 -11.38 2.71
N ALA A 24 17.62 -12.62 3.11
CA ALA A 24 18.84 -12.96 3.82
C ALA A 24 20.10 -12.72 2.99
N LYS A 25 20.08 -13.06 1.70
CA LYS A 25 21.19 -12.77 0.78
C LYS A 25 21.41 -11.27 0.59
N LEU A 26 20.33 -10.49 0.48
CA LEU A 26 20.42 -9.04 0.23
C LEU A 26 20.84 -8.24 1.47
N THR A 27 20.40 -8.65 2.66
CA THR A 27 20.60 -7.90 3.90
C THR A 27 21.70 -8.47 4.81
N GLY A 28 22.16 -9.69 4.51
CA GLY A 28 23.11 -10.45 5.32
C GLY A 28 22.53 -10.97 6.63
N ARG A 29 21.20 -10.94 6.81
CA ARG A 29 20.53 -11.31 8.07
C ARG A 29 19.34 -12.23 7.81
N ALA A 30 19.20 -13.25 8.64
CA ALA A 30 17.96 -14.03 8.69
C ALA A 30 16.85 -13.17 9.33
N ASP A 31 15.85 -12.80 8.55
CA ASP A 31 14.68 -12.06 9.00
C ASP A 31 13.41 -12.83 8.62
N LEU A 32 12.73 -13.40 9.62
CA LEU A 32 11.50 -14.18 9.43
C LEU A 32 10.27 -13.30 9.23
N ALA A 33 10.40 -11.98 9.39
CA ALA A 33 9.35 -10.99 9.16
C ALA A 33 9.56 -10.23 7.84
N ALA A 34 10.50 -10.66 6.99
CA ALA A 34 10.74 -10.01 5.71
C ALA A 34 9.51 -10.06 4.80
N VAL A 35 9.20 -8.92 4.17
CA VAL A 35 8.12 -8.77 3.20
C VAL A 35 8.69 -8.25 1.89
N MET A 36 8.28 -8.86 0.79
CA MET A 36 8.60 -8.39 -0.55
C MET A 36 7.46 -7.51 -1.04
N ALA A 37 7.81 -6.37 -1.61
CA ALA A 37 6.83 -5.43 -2.13
C ALA A 37 7.39 -4.72 -3.34
N GLU A 38 6.51 -4.27 -4.23
CA GLU A 38 6.92 -3.43 -5.34
C GLU A 38 7.48 -2.07 -4.86
N PRO A 39 8.26 -1.36 -5.71
CA PRO A 39 8.75 -0.03 -5.38
C PRO A 39 7.66 1.04 -5.31
N TYR A 40 6.58 0.89 -6.09
CA TYR A 40 5.46 1.83 -6.08
C TYR A 40 4.74 1.81 -4.72
N SER A 41 4.37 2.98 -4.23
CA SER A 41 3.53 3.11 -3.04
C SER A 41 2.75 4.42 -3.07
N GLN A 42 1.50 4.38 -2.63
CA GLN A 42 0.65 5.56 -2.48
C GLN A 42 -0.17 5.47 -1.20
N TRP A 43 -0.23 6.60 -0.50
CA TRP A 43 -1.09 6.77 0.68
C TRP A 43 -1.78 8.13 0.63
N VAL A 44 -3.09 8.13 0.49
CA VAL A 44 -3.94 9.33 0.51
C VAL A 44 -4.87 9.25 1.72
N LEU A 45 -4.91 10.30 2.53
CA LEU A 45 -5.76 10.37 3.72
C LEU A 45 -6.62 11.63 3.70
N GLN A 46 -7.84 11.50 4.18
CA GLN A 46 -8.66 12.65 4.54
C GLN A 46 -7.99 13.41 5.71
N ASP A 47 -7.84 14.73 5.60
CA ASP A 47 -7.20 15.57 6.62
C ASP A 47 -8.17 15.92 7.76
N ASP A 48 -8.64 14.90 8.50
CA ASP A 48 -9.58 15.04 9.62
C ASP A 48 -9.04 14.37 10.89
N PHE A 49 -8.13 15.08 11.56
CA PHE A 49 -7.43 14.61 12.77
C PHE A 49 -7.58 15.61 13.93
N PRO A 50 -8.61 15.46 14.80
CA PRO A 50 -8.95 16.43 15.84
C PRO A 50 -7.90 16.55 16.94
N ALA A 51 -7.05 15.52 17.13
CA ALA A 51 -5.93 15.51 18.06
C ALA A 51 -4.57 15.75 17.36
N GLY A 52 -4.59 16.22 16.11
CA GLY A 52 -3.40 16.32 15.27
C GLY A 52 -2.98 14.97 14.67
N ARG A 53 -1.93 15.02 13.83
CA ARG A 53 -1.42 13.85 13.08
C ARG A 53 0.08 13.89 12.89
N PRO A 54 0.73 12.73 12.67
CA PRO A 54 2.13 12.67 12.25
C PRO A 54 2.41 13.47 10.97
N ALA A 55 3.67 13.87 10.78
CA ALA A 55 4.14 14.62 9.61
C ALA A 55 4.28 13.74 8.35
N GLY A 56 3.25 12.95 8.02
CA GLY A 56 3.27 11.94 6.95
C GLY A 56 3.57 12.49 5.55
N LYS A 57 3.39 13.80 5.31
CA LYS A 57 3.79 14.45 4.05
C LYS A 57 5.28 14.27 3.74
N ARG A 58 6.13 14.20 4.77
CA ARG A 58 7.57 13.95 4.62
C ARG A 58 7.89 12.53 4.12
N ALA A 59 6.99 11.58 4.37
CA ALA A 59 7.09 10.20 3.91
C ALA A 59 6.30 9.94 2.62
N GLY A 60 5.82 10.99 1.94
CA GLY A 60 5.08 10.89 0.68
C GLY A 60 3.56 10.75 0.81
N ALA A 61 3.00 10.76 2.04
CA ALA A 61 1.55 10.70 2.24
C ALA A 61 0.86 12.01 1.80
N ARG A 62 -0.29 11.89 1.14
CA ARG A 62 -1.11 13.02 0.68
C ARG A 62 -2.31 13.21 1.59
N PHE A 63 -2.40 14.38 2.22
CA PHE A 63 -3.56 14.77 3.01
C PHE A 63 -4.47 15.65 2.15
N VAL A 64 -5.73 15.25 2.00
CA VAL A 64 -6.72 15.87 1.12
C VAL A 64 -8.03 16.11 1.89
N ALA A 65 -8.88 17.00 1.39
CA ALA A 65 -10.21 17.20 1.98
C ALA A 65 -11.18 16.06 1.65
N ASP A 66 -10.99 15.40 0.50
CA ASP A 66 -11.84 14.34 -0.02
C ASP A 66 -11.00 13.26 -0.73
N THR A 67 -11.21 11.99 -0.37
CA THR A 67 -10.50 10.82 -0.90
C THR A 67 -11.22 10.15 -2.07
N GLU A 68 -12.50 10.44 -2.30
CA GLU A 68 -13.36 9.75 -3.25
C GLU A 68 -12.77 9.70 -4.69
N PRO A 69 -12.13 10.76 -5.23
CA PRO A 69 -11.51 10.70 -6.55
C PRO A 69 -10.39 9.66 -6.65
N TYR A 70 -9.60 9.50 -5.59
CA TYR A 70 -8.47 8.57 -5.55
C TYR A 70 -8.94 7.12 -5.38
N GLU A 71 -9.99 6.91 -4.59
CA GLU A 71 -10.65 5.61 -4.42
C GLU A 71 -11.15 5.07 -5.76
N ARG A 72 -11.84 5.92 -6.55
CA ARG A 72 -12.37 5.53 -7.86
C ARG A 72 -11.28 5.13 -8.86
N VAL A 73 -10.16 5.85 -8.89
CA VAL A 73 -9.03 5.50 -9.78
C VAL A 73 -8.41 4.17 -9.37
N LYS A 74 -8.11 3.99 -8.07
CA LYS A 74 -7.55 2.74 -7.57
C LYS A 74 -8.45 1.54 -7.89
N LEU A 75 -9.75 1.66 -7.60
CA LEU A 75 -10.71 0.56 -7.80
C LEU A 75 -10.86 0.20 -9.28
N ARG A 76 -10.92 1.18 -10.18
CA ARG A 76 -11.16 0.94 -11.60
C ARG A 76 -9.93 0.50 -12.38
N MET A 77 -8.77 1.08 -12.08
CA MET A 77 -7.57 0.89 -12.91
C MET A 77 -6.61 -0.17 -12.37
N LEU A 78 -6.53 -0.34 -11.04
CA LEU A 78 -5.60 -1.30 -10.45
C LEU A 78 -6.32 -2.55 -9.95
N ASN A 79 -7.28 -2.38 -9.04
CA ASN A 79 -8.02 -3.52 -8.48
C ASN A 79 -8.86 -4.23 -9.56
N GLY A 80 -9.47 -3.47 -10.46
CA GLY A 80 -10.21 -4.00 -11.60
C GLY A 80 -9.33 -4.87 -12.51
N VAL A 81 -8.13 -4.41 -12.85
CA VAL A 81 -7.19 -5.13 -13.72
C VAL A 81 -6.61 -6.38 -13.04
N HIS A 82 -6.23 -6.28 -11.76
CA HIS A 82 -5.79 -7.46 -11.00
C HIS A 82 -6.91 -8.51 -10.90
N GLY A 83 -8.15 -8.09 -10.64
CA GLY A 83 -9.31 -8.98 -10.65
C GLY A 83 -9.50 -9.66 -11.99
N THR A 84 -9.51 -8.90 -13.09
CA THR A 84 -9.67 -9.46 -14.44
C THR A 84 -8.55 -10.47 -14.77
N LEU A 85 -7.29 -10.13 -14.51
CA LEU A 85 -6.16 -11.06 -14.76
C LEU A 85 -6.26 -12.34 -13.92
N ALA A 86 -6.68 -12.23 -12.65
CA ALA A 86 -6.88 -13.40 -11.80
C ALA A 86 -8.03 -14.31 -12.27
N TYR A 87 -9.08 -13.74 -12.88
CA TYR A 87 -10.26 -14.50 -13.31
C TYR A 87 -10.23 -14.98 -14.76
N THR A 88 -9.51 -14.31 -15.67
CA THR A 88 -9.46 -14.67 -17.10
C THR A 88 -8.10 -15.22 -17.55
N GLY A 89 -7.13 -15.33 -16.65
CA GLY A 89 -5.76 -15.79 -16.93
C GLY A 89 -5.46 -17.23 -16.52
N LEU A 90 -6.47 -18.04 -16.18
CA LEU A 90 -6.37 -19.48 -15.98
C LEU A 90 -6.64 -20.26 -17.27
#